data_AF-A0A8T0CSN8-F1
#
_entry.id   AF-A0A8T0CSN8-F1
#
_cell.length_a   1.000
_cell.length_b   1.000
_cell.length_c   1.000
_cell.angle_alpha   90.00
_cell.angle_beta   90.00
_cell.angle_gamma   90.00
#
_symmetry.space_group_name_H-M   'P 1'
#
loop_
_entity.id
_entity.type
_entity.pdbx_description
1 polymer ?
#
loop_
_entity_poly.entity_id
_entity_poly.type
_entity_poly.pdbx_seq_one_letter_code
_entity_poly.pdbx_strand_id
1 'polypeptide(L)'
;MDTKHPCFGACCNRPCSLTWGGGDLVAVGGAHFVWAFSLMFLFSGRGYWQELIESIVWAHNKLKVAPATQPRALSIVQGRAVGVTHYLLGGIATTWAFFLARIIAVG
;
A
#
# COMPACT_ATOMS: atom_id res chain seq x y z
N MET A 1 21.25 -17.82 -47.23
CA MET A 1 19.79 -18.03 -47.15
C MET A 1 19.43 -18.05 -45.68
N ASP A 2 18.55 -17.13 -45.32
CA ASP A 2 18.40 -16.47 -44.03
C ASP A 2 17.89 -17.35 -42.88
N THR A 3 18.60 -17.31 -41.74
CA THR A 3 18.05 -17.66 -40.42
C THR A 3 17.88 -16.38 -39.61
N LYS A 4 16.82 -15.62 -39.88
CA LYS A 4 16.42 -14.45 -39.09
C LYS A 4 14.93 -14.55 -38.79
N HIS A 5 14.60 -15.21 -37.69
CA HIS A 5 13.34 -14.92 -36.99
C HIS A 5 13.46 -13.52 -36.39
N PRO A 6 12.59 -12.56 -36.73
CA PRO A 6 12.61 -11.24 -36.12
C PRO A 6 12.06 -11.33 -34.69
N CYS A 7 12.94 -11.26 -33.70
CA CYS A 7 12.55 -11.01 -32.32
C CYS A 7 12.10 -9.54 -32.19
N PHE A 8 10.81 -9.27 -32.43
CA PHE A 8 10.18 -8.02 -31.99
C PHE A 8 9.85 -8.13 -30.51
N GLY A 9 10.79 -7.76 -29.62
CA GLY A 9 10.53 -7.68 -28.17
C GLY A 9 11.76 -7.77 -27.27
N ALA A 10 11.68 -7.15 -26.09
CA ALA A 10 12.76 -6.88 -25.12
C ALA A 10 13.35 -8.11 -24.37
N CYS A 11 13.24 -9.31 -24.94
CA CYS A 11 13.64 -10.58 -24.31
C CYS A 11 14.86 -11.24 -24.96
N CYS A 12 15.74 -10.50 -25.63
CA CYS A 12 16.90 -11.10 -26.31
C CYS A 12 18.21 -11.07 -25.50
N ASN A 13 18.26 -10.45 -24.30
CA ASN A 13 19.55 -10.32 -23.59
C ASN A 13 19.52 -10.10 -22.07
N ARG A 14 18.47 -10.52 -21.34
CA ARG A 14 18.43 -10.38 -19.87
C ARG A 14 18.52 -11.73 -19.16
N PRO A 15 19.31 -11.86 -18.07
CA PRO A 15 19.22 -13.03 -17.21
C PRO A 15 17.79 -13.09 -16.67
N CYS A 16 17.13 -14.21 -16.96
CA CYS A 16 15.79 -14.52 -16.50
C CYS A 16 15.81 -14.67 -14.96
N SER A 17 15.63 -13.58 -14.22
CA SER A 17 15.34 -13.63 -12.79
C SER A 17 14.56 -12.38 -12.34
N LEU A 18 13.31 -12.60 -11.94
CA LEU A 18 12.53 -11.79 -10.98
C LEU A 18 11.80 -10.49 -11.37
N THR A 19 11.62 -10.13 -12.64
CA THR A 19 10.61 -9.10 -12.98
C THR A 19 9.93 -9.39 -14.32
N TRP A 20 8.70 -9.90 -14.28
CA TRP A 20 7.78 -9.77 -15.41
C TRP A 20 6.91 -8.52 -15.22
N GLY A 21 6.72 -7.78 -16.32
CA GLY A 21 6.16 -6.44 -16.37
C GLY A 21 4.87 -6.25 -15.55
N GLY A 22 4.86 -5.20 -14.73
CA GLY A 22 3.72 -4.80 -13.89
C GLY A 22 4.05 -4.76 -12.39
N GLY A 23 5.03 -5.54 -11.94
CA GLY A 23 5.43 -5.61 -10.52
C GLY A 23 5.92 -4.28 -9.95
N ASP A 24 6.74 -3.53 -10.68
CA ASP A 24 7.29 -2.26 -10.20
C ASP A 24 6.22 -1.17 -10.09
N LEU A 25 5.26 -1.13 -11.03
CA LEU A 25 4.14 -0.20 -10.99
C LEU A 25 3.15 -0.54 -9.86
N VAL A 26 2.92 -1.83 -9.62
CA VAL A 26 2.12 -2.31 -8.49
C VAL A 26 2.82 -2.03 -7.16
N ALA A 27 4.15 -2.18 -7.09
CA ALA A 27 4.94 -1.89 -5.90
C ALA A 27 4.96 -0.38 -5.60
N VAL A 28 5.16 0.46 -6.61
CA VAL A 28 5.07 1.92 -6.47
C VAL A 28 3.66 2.34 -6.07
N GLY A 29 2.63 1.85 -6.76
CA GLY A 29 1.24 2.19 -6.45
C GLY A 29 0.80 1.71 -5.07
N GLY A 30 1.16 0.48 -4.69
CA GLY A 30 0.86 -0.09 -3.38
C GLY A 30 1.61 0.62 -2.24
N ALA A 31 2.89 0.93 -2.43
CA ALA A 31 3.67 1.67 -1.44
C ALA A 31 3.18 3.12 -1.26
N HIS A 32 2.80 3.80 -2.36
CA HIS A 32 2.18 5.13 -2.29
C HIS A 32 0.81 5.09 -1.59
N PHE A 33 0.01 4.04 -1.82
CA PHE A 33 -1.27 3.88 -1.12
C PHE A 33 -1.06 3.75 0.39
N VAL A 34 -0.11 2.93 0.82
CA VAL A 34 0.23 2.75 2.24
C VAL A 34 0.77 4.06 2.86
N TRP A 35 1.56 4.82 2.10
CA TRP A 35 2.07 6.12 2.52
C TRP A 35 0.95 7.17 2.65
N ALA A 36 0.01 7.23 1.70
CA ALA A 36 -1.14 8.12 1.79
C ALA A 36 -2.11 7.72 2.91
N PHE A 37 -2.31 6.42 3.12
CA PHE A 37 -3.13 5.86 4.20
C PHE A 37 -2.57 6.21 5.58
N SER A 38 -1.23 6.31 5.73
CA SER A 38 -0.61 6.71 6.99
C SER A 38 -0.94 8.16 7.37
N LEU A 39 -1.04 9.07 6.39
CA LEU A 39 -1.41 10.47 6.64
C LEU A 39 -2.79 10.59 7.30
N MET A 40 -3.71 9.69 6.98
CA MET A 40 -5.04 9.65 7.58
C MET A 40 -4.99 9.35 9.10
N PHE A 41 -4.02 8.57 9.57
CA PHE A 41 -3.84 8.30 11.01
C PHE A 41 -2.96 9.34 11.72
N LEU A 42 -2.08 10.04 10.98
CA LEU A 42 -1.27 11.12 11.55
C LEU A 42 -2.05 12.43 11.73
N PHE A 43 -2.93 12.77 10.78
CA PHE A 43 -3.66 14.05 10.79
C PHE A 43 -5.07 13.97 11.40
N SER A 44 -5.77 12.82 11.36
CA SER A 44 -7.07 12.69 12.02
C SER A 44 -6.95 12.42 13.51
N GLY A 45 -7.73 13.17 14.31
CA GLY A 45 -7.82 13.01 15.76
C GLY A 45 -8.76 11.87 16.18
N ARG A 46 -8.63 11.43 17.44
CA ARG A 46 -9.46 10.37 18.02
C ARG A 46 -10.96 10.70 18.01
N GLY A 47 -11.31 11.98 18.11
CA GLY A 47 -12.71 12.44 18.13
C GLY A 47 -13.46 12.09 16.83
N TYR A 48 -12.88 12.38 15.67
CA TYR A 48 -13.47 12.03 14.37
C TYR A 48 -13.76 10.53 14.25
N TRP A 49 -12.78 9.72 14.64
CA TRP A 49 -12.88 8.26 14.57
C TRP A 49 -13.86 7.66 15.58
N GLN A 50 -14.01 8.27 16.75
CA GLN A 50 -14.93 7.82 17.78
C GLN A 50 -16.39 8.05 17.35
N GLU A 51 -16.71 9.26 16.86
CA GLU A 51 -18.05 9.60 16.33
C GLU A 51 -18.43 8.69 15.15
N LEU A 52 -17.47 8.38 14.27
CA LEU A 52 -17.68 7.45 13.16
C LEU A 52 -18.02 6.04 13.65
N ILE A 53 -17.26 5.49 14.61
CA ILE A 53 -17.51 4.15 15.15
C ILE A 53 -18.86 4.09 15.87
N GLU A 54 -19.28 5.14 16.56
CA GLU A 54 -20.58 5.20 17.24
C GLU A 54 -21.75 5.15 16.24
N SER A 55 -21.65 5.84 15.11
CA SER A 55 -22.66 5.75 14.03
C SER A 55 -22.70 4.36 13.37
N ILE A 56 -21.55 3.70 13.21
CA ILE A 56 -21.47 2.34 12.65
C ILE A 56 -22.07 1.31 13.61
N VAL A 57 -21.77 1.42 14.91
CA VAL A 57 -22.34 0.54 15.95
C VAL A 57 -23.85 0.70 16.03
N TRP A 58 -24.36 1.93 15.90
CA TRP A 58 -25.79 2.19 15.79
C TRP A 58 -26.42 1.43 14.62
N ALA A 59 -25.79 1.42 13.44
CA ALA A 59 -26.26 0.66 12.28
C ALA A 59 -26.16 -0.87 12.50
N HIS A 60 -25.09 -1.36 13.14
CA HIS A 60 -24.95 -2.79 13.48
C HIS A 60 -26.02 -3.27 14.47
N ASN A 61 -26.38 -2.44 15.44
CA ASN A 61 -27.48 -2.72 16.37
C ASN A 61 -28.84 -2.80 15.66
N LYS A 62 -29.08 -1.99 14.63
CA LYS A 62 -30.30 -2.09 13.81
C LYS A 62 -30.37 -3.38 12.99
N LEU A 63 -29.23 -3.87 12.50
CA LEU A 63 -29.15 -5.10 11.71
C LEU A 63 -28.99 -6.38 12.55
N LYS A 64 -28.91 -6.27 13.89
CA LYS A 64 -28.64 -7.37 14.84
C LYS A 64 -27.36 -8.16 14.55
N VAL A 65 -26.41 -7.57 13.82
CA VAL A 65 -25.06 -8.14 13.59
C VAL A 65 -24.07 -7.53 14.59
N ALA A 66 -24.57 -7.11 15.76
CA ALA A 66 -23.75 -6.46 16.76
C ALA A 66 -22.72 -7.47 17.32
N PRO A 67 -21.41 -7.20 17.16
CA PRO A 67 -20.40 -8.04 17.78
C PRO A 67 -20.49 -7.92 19.31
N ALA A 68 -20.28 -9.03 20.03
CA ALA A 68 -20.36 -9.06 21.49
C ALA A 68 -19.22 -8.28 22.18
N THR A 69 -18.15 -7.96 21.45
CA THR A 69 -17.04 -7.14 21.91
C THR A 69 -17.22 -5.69 21.48
N GLN A 70 -17.13 -4.75 22.42
CA GLN A 70 -17.31 -3.33 22.13
C GLN A 70 -16.19 -2.81 21.21
N PRO A 71 -16.50 -2.33 19.99
CA PRO A 71 -15.52 -1.71 19.13
C PRO A 71 -15.19 -0.32 19.69
N ARG A 72 -13.92 -0.10 20.02
CA ARG A 72 -13.41 1.18 20.51
C ARG A 72 -12.45 1.76 19.49
N ALA A 73 -12.51 3.08 19.27
CA ALA A 73 -11.48 3.75 18.47
C ALA A 73 -10.09 3.48 19.08
N LEU A 74 -9.10 3.26 18.20
CA LEU A 74 -7.71 3.04 18.59
C LEU A 74 -7.25 4.11 19.58
N SER A 75 -6.40 3.73 20.55
CA SER A 75 -5.79 4.71 21.46
C SER A 75 -5.02 5.77 20.65
N ILE A 76 -4.99 7.02 21.11
CA ILE A 76 -4.26 8.13 20.47
C ILE A 76 -2.79 7.76 20.19
N VAL A 77 -2.17 7.05 21.14
CA VAL A 77 -0.78 6.57 20.99
C VAL A 77 -0.69 5.46 19.94
N GLN A 78 -1.68 4.56 19.89
CA GLN A 78 -1.72 3.48 18.90
C GLN A 78 -1.98 4.02 17.49
N GLY A 79 -2.91 4.97 17.32
CA GLY A 79 -3.18 5.59 16.01
C GLY A 79 -1.94 6.28 15.44
N ARG A 80 -1.20 7.01 16.30
CA ARG A 80 0.07 7.63 15.92
C ARG A 80 1.17 6.60 15.63
N ALA A 81 1.31 5.56 16.44
CA ALA A 81 2.29 4.50 16.21
C ALA A 81 2.03 3.76 14.88
N VAL A 82 0.76 3.41 14.62
CA VAL A 82 0.34 2.80 13.34
C VAL A 82 0.61 3.76 12.18
N GLY A 83 0.27 5.04 12.32
CA GLY A 83 0.55 6.07 11.32
C GLY A 83 2.04 6.19 10.98
N VAL A 84 2.92 6.27 11.98
CA VAL A 84 4.38 6.38 11.77
C VAL A 84 4.94 5.12 11.12
N THR A 85 4.54 3.94 11.58
CA THR A 85 5.00 2.67 10.98
C THR A 85 4.64 2.58 9.50
N HIS A 86 3.41 2.95 9.14
CA HIS A 86 2.97 2.92 7.74
C HIS A 86 3.62 4.04 6.90
N TYR A 87 3.90 5.20 7.49
CA TYR A 87 4.57 6.29 6.80
C TYR A 87 6.01 5.91 6.42
N LEU A 88 6.74 5.31 7.37
CA LEU A 88 8.11 4.83 7.14
C LEU A 88 8.12 3.67 6.14
N LEU A 89 7.24 2.69 6.31
CA LEU A 89 7.17 1.53 5.43
C LEU A 89 6.79 1.92 4.00
N GLY A 90 5.78 2.77 3.83
CA GLY A 90 5.35 3.27 2.52
C GLY A 90 6.43 4.13 1.83
N GLY A 91 7.11 5.01 2.57
CA GLY A 91 8.18 5.85 2.04
C GLY A 91 9.41 5.06 1.59
N ILE A 92 9.85 4.11 2.41
CA ILE A 92 10.99 3.24 2.08
C ILE A 92 10.66 2.35 0.89
N ALA A 93 9.48 1.70 0.89
CA ALA A 93 9.06 0.83 -0.20
C ALA A 93 8.92 1.57 -1.54
N THR A 94 8.39 2.80 -1.50
CA THR A 94 8.25 3.65 -2.70
C THR A 94 9.61 3.99 -3.32
N THR A 95 10.57 4.38 -2.47
CA THR A 95 11.89 4.79 -2.92
C THR A 95 12.69 3.57 -3.42
N TRP A 96 12.57 2.43 -2.75
CA TRP A 96 13.17 1.16 -3.16
C TRP A 96 12.65 0.70 -4.53
N ALA A 97 11.33 0.72 -4.74
CA ALA A 97 10.73 0.35 -6.03
C ALA A 97 11.19 1.29 -7.17
N PHE A 98 11.32 2.59 -6.88
CA PHE A 98 11.83 3.57 -7.84
C PHE A 98 13.30 3.32 -8.21
N PHE A 99 14.17 3.07 -7.24
CA PHE A 99 15.58 2.80 -7.49
C PHE A 99 15.79 1.52 -8.29
N LEU A 100 15.06 0.45 -7.98
CA LEU A 100 15.13 -0.79 -8.76
C LEU A 100 14.67 -0.60 -10.20
N ALA A 101 13.50 0.02 -10.41
CA ALA A 101 12.99 0.30 -11.74
C ALA A 101 13.98 1.17 -12.55
N ARG A 102 14.61 2.17 -11.92
CA ARG A 102 15.58 3.05 -12.58
C ARG A 102 16.88 2.33 -12.96
N ILE A 103 17.44 1.53 -12.06
CA ILE A 103 18.68 0.78 -12.31
C ILE A 103 18.46 -0.25 -13.42
N ILE A 104 17.32 -0.95 -13.43
CA ILE A 104 17.01 -1.96 -14.45
C ILE A 104 16.70 -1.33 -15.83
N ALA A 105 16.19 -0.10 -15.86
CA ALA A 105 15.87 0.59 -17.12
C ALA A 105 17.07 1.26 -17.80
N VAL A 106 18.11 1.63 -17.05
CA VAL A 106 19.27 2.40 -17.56
C VAL A 106 20.59 1.65 -17.45
N GLY A 107 20.67 0.62 -16.61
CA GLY A 107 21.83 -0.26 -16.45
C GLY A 107 21.95 -1.35 -17.49
#